data_AF-A0A0F8ZQF9-F1
#
_entry.id   AF-A0A0F8ZQF9-F1
#
_cell.length_a   1.000
_cell.length_b   1.000
_cell.length_c   1.000
_cell.angle_alpha   90.00
_cell.angle_beta   90.00
_cell.angle_gamma   90.00
#
_symmetry.space_group_name_H-M   'P 1'
#
loop_
_entity.id
_entity.type
_entity.pdbx_description
1 polymer ?
#
loop_
_entity_poly.entity_id
_entity_poly.type
_entity_poly.pdbx_seq_one_letter_code
_entity_poly.pdbx_strand_id
1 'polypeptide(L)'
;ANYLERTMGEAAWQYLSDLGYQPESLSNIMRVCGKIPAPLRRGSLRYSHHVVVYKLDKETIEARLREAEEEKYSVAELRRQVHGVKKKIKRWSLTELRELLSAWERESPRNQEMAMVSGDSIVFFLDYLAEKEEAEK
;
A
#
# COMPACT_ATOMS: atom_id res chain seq x y z
N ALA A 1 -5.10 -16.13 14.15
CA ALA A 1 -4.35 -16.02 15.42
C ALA A 1 -3.13 -16.92 15.32
N ASN A 2 -1.93 -16.36 15.49
CA ASN A 2 -0.69 -17.13 15.52
C ASN A 2 -0.53 -17.83 16.87
N TYR A 3 0.31 -18.87 16.94
CA TYR A 3 0.53 -19.67 18.17
C TYR A 3 0.81 -18.79 19.40
N LEU A 4 1.63 -17.75 19.25
CA LEU A 4 1.99 -16.81 20.32
C LEU A 4 0.80 -15.97 20.83
N GLU A 5 -0.10 -15.51 19.96
CA GLU A 5 -1.33 -14.81 20.40
C GLU A 5 -2.24 -15.76 21.18
N ARG A 6 -2.31 -17.02 20.77
CA ARG A 6 -3.12 -18.04 21.47
C ARG A 6 -2.56 -18.42 22.83
N THR A 7 -1.23 -18.44 22.99
CA THR A 7 -0.59 -18.86 24.24
C THR A 7 -0.32 -17.72 25.21
N MET A 8 -0.11 -16.51 24.71
CA MET A 8 0.34 -15.36 25.54
C MET A 8 -0.62 -14.16 25.49
N GLY A 9 -1.63 -14.17 24.62
CA GLY A 9 -2.64 -13.11 24.55
C GLY A 9 -2.04 -11.71 24.33
N GLU A 10 -2.57 -10.71 25.04
CA GLU A 10 -2.11 -9.32 25.01
C GLU A 10 -0.67 -9.14 25.54
N ALA A 11 -0.20 -10.05 26.40
CA ALA A 11 1.13 -9.96 27.01
C ALA A 11 2.26 -10.14 25.99
N ALA A 12 2.06 -10.93 24.93
CA ALA A 12 3.07 -11.08 23.88
C ALA A 12 3.44 -9.75 23.20
N TRP A 13 2.45 -8.87 23.01
CA TRP A 13 2.67 -7.57 22.38
C TRP A 13 3.46 -6.63 23.29
N GLN A 14 3.19 -6.67 24.60
CA GLN A 14 3.93 -5.90 25.61
C GLN A 14 5.38 -6.39 25.71
N TYR A 15 5.61 -7.70 25.87
CA TYR A 15 6.98 -8.24 25.97
C TYR A 15 7.85 -7.93 24.76
N LEU A 16 7.30 -7.95 23.55
CA LEU A 16 8.06 -7.66 22.35
C LEU A 16 8.24 -6.14 22.11
N SER A 17 7.31 -5.31 22.59
CA SER A 17 7.49 -3.85 22.67
C SER A 17 8.60 -3.49 23.66
N ASP A 18 8.66 -4.18 24.80
CA ASP A 18 9.70 -3.99 25.82
C ASP A 18 11.10 -4.37 25.31
N LEU A 19 11.18 -5.29 24.34
CA LEU A 19 12.41 -5.63 23.61
C LEU A 19 12.83 -4.56 22.57
N GLY A 20 12.10 -3.44 22.49
CA GLY A 20 12.42 -2.29 21.63
C GLY A 20 11.93 -2.42 20.18
N TYR A 21 11.09 -3.41 19.87
CA TYR A 21 10.52 -3.54 18.53
C TYR A 21 9.29 -2.65 18.35
N GLN A 22 9.22 -1.96 17.21
CA GLN A 22 8.03 -1.21 16.83
C GLN A 22 6.85 -2.18 16.55
N PRO A 23 5.62 -1.84 16.98
CA PRO A 23 4.45 -2.71 16.82
C PRO A 23 4.19 -3.18 15.39
N GLU A 24 4.43 -2.33 14.36
CA GLU A 24 4.22 -2.72 12.96
C GLU A 24 5.23 -3.77 12.49
N SER A 25 6.48 -3.65 12.93
CA SER A 25 7.55 -4.61 12.60
C SER A 25 7.23 -5.98 13.20
N LEU A 26 6.72 -5.99 14.42
CA LEU A 26 6.31 -7.21 15.11
C LEU A 26 5.14 -7.92 14.42
N SER A 27 4.10 -7.16 14.08
CA SER A 27 2.94 -7.70 13.35
C SER A 27 3.35 -8.34 12.02
N ASN A 28 4.29 -7.72 11.31
CA ASN A 28 4.84 -8.25 10.07
C ASN A 28 5.60 -9.57 10.27
N ILE A 29 6.47 -9.65 11.28
CA ILE A 29 7.19 -10.88 11.63
C ILE A 29 6.21 -12.00 11.95
N MET A 30 5.21 -11.74 12.79
CA MET A 30 4.20 -12.72 13.17
C MET A 30 3.42 -13.23 11.96
N ARG A 31 2.96 -12.33 11.07
CA ARG A 31 2.25 -12.72 9.85
C ARG A 31 3.10 -13.63 8.96
N VAL A 32 4.38 -13.30 8.80
CA VAL A 32 5.33 -14.12 8.04
C VAL A 32 5.50 -15.49 8.71
N CYS A 33 5.75 -15.54 10.02
CA CYS A 33 5.91 -16.79 10.77
C CYS A 33 4.66 -17.68 10.71
N GLY A 34 3.46 -17.10 10.66
CA GLY A 34 2.20 -17.83 10.57
C GLY A 34 1.90 -18.43 9.20
N LYS A 35 2.49 -17.88 8.13
CA LYS A 35 2.22 -18.28 6.75
C LYS A 35 3.38 -19.04 6.10
N ILE A 36 4.61 -18.61 6.37
CA ILE A 36 5.83 -19.15 5.78
C ILE A 36 6.55 -19.99 6.84
N PRO A 37 6.64 -21.32 6.66
CA PRO A 37 7.30 -22.19 7.61
C PRO A 37 8.80 -21.87 7.69
N ALA A 38 9.42 -22.15 8.83
CA ALA A 38 10.86 -21.92 9.07
C ALA A 38 11.79 -22.39 7.94
N PRO A 39 11.66 -23.60 7.35
CA PRO A 39 12.56 -24.05 6.28
C PRO A 39 12.47 -23.22 4.99
N LEU A 40 11.34 -22.57 4.72
CA LEU A 40 11.18 -21.72 3.53
C LEU A 40 11.64 -20.28 3.77
N ARG A 41 11.91 -19.90 5.03
CA ARG A 41 12.43 -18.57 5.37
C ARG A 41 13.92 -18.55 5.15
N ARG A 42 14.37 -17.84 4.12
CA ARG A 42 15.80 -17.72 3.80
C ARG A 42 16.45 -16.72 4.75
N GLY A 43 17.41 -17.19 5.56
CA GLY A 43 18.06 -16.38 6.60
C GLY A 43 18.93 -15.23 6.07
N SER A 44 19.31 -15.28 4.79
CA SER A 44 20.02 -14.21 4.08
C SER A 44 19.13 -12.99 3.79
N LEU A 45 17.81 -13.18 3.75
CA LEU A 45 16.84 -12.14 3.39
C LEU A 45 16.20 -11.54 4.64
N ARG A 46 15.87 -10.24 4.57
CA ARG A 46 15.15 -9.56 5.66
C ARG A 46 13.70 -10.05 5.73
N TYR A 47 13.08 -9.93 6.90
CA TYR A 47 11.64 -10.20 7.06
C TYR A 47 10.79 -9.35 6.11
N SER A 48 11.22 -8.14 5.76
CA SER A 48 10.52 -7.29 4.80
C SER A 48 10.40 -7.91 3.41
N HIS A 49 11.36 -8.73 2.95
CA HIS A 49 11.23 -9.48 1.69
C HIS A 49 10.11 -10.51 1.77
N HIS A 50 10.02 -11.20 2.90
CA HIS A 50 8.98 -12.19 3.16
C HIS A 50 7.57 -11.56 3.26
N VAL A 51 7.48 -10.33 3.80
CA VAL A 51 6.23 -9.54 3.85
C VAL A 51 5.74 -9.11 2.46
N VAL A 52 6.60 -9.07 1.45
CA VAL A 52 6.14 -8.77 0.08
C VAL A 52 5.40 -9.97 -0.51
N VAL A 53 5.85 -11.19 -0.21
CA VAL A 53 5.39 -12.42 -0.86
C VAL A 53 4.39 -13.24 -0.04
N TYR A 54 4.19 -12.97 1.25
CA TYR A 54 3.38 -13.84 2.14
C TYR A 54 1.92 -14.09 1.73
N LYS A 55 1.37 -13.27 0.81
CA LYS A 55 0.01 -13.43 0.29
C LYS A 55 -0.08 -14.37 -0.92
N LEU A 56 1.05 -14.74 -1.51
CA LEU A 56 1.11 -15.60 -2.69
C LEU A 56 1.01 -17.08 -2.31
N ASP A 57 0.86 -17.93 -3.32
CA ASP A 57 0.91 -19.38 -3.17
C ASP A 57 2.30 -19.86 -2.74
N LYS A 58 2.36 -21.01 -2.06
CA LYS A 58 3.61 -21.52 -1.46
C LYS A 58 4.72 -21.73 -2.50
N GLU A 59 4.38 -22.26 -3.67
CA GLU A 59 5.33 -22.50 -4.77
C GLU A 59 5.90 -21.18 -5.29
N THR A 60 5.02 -20.19 -5.51
CA THR A 60 5.40 -18.84 -5.94
C THR A 60 6.26 -18.14 -4.88
N ILE A 61 5.96 -18.31 -3.59
CA ILE A 61 6.78 -17.77 -2.49
C ILE A 61 8.21 -18.30 -2.57
N GLU A 62 8.37 -19.60 -2.72
CA GLU A 62 9.69 -20.23 -2.77
C GLU A 62 10.49 -19.76 -3.98
N ALA A 63 9.88 -19.77 -5.17
CA ALA A 63 10.50 -19.28 -6.39
C ALA A 63 10.96 -17.82 -6.26
N ARG A 64 10.11 -16.94 -5.75
CA ARG A 64 10.43 -15.51 -5.60
C ARG A 64 11.48 -15.23 -4.52
N LEU A 65 11.45 -15.96 -3.41
CA LEU A 65 12.49 -15.82 -2.39
C LEU A 65 13.84 -16.38 -2.88
N ARG A 66 13.82 -17.41 -3.74
CA ARG A 66 15.00 -17.93 -4.41
C ARG A 66 15.62 -16.90 -5.35
N GLU A 67 14.83 -16.38 -6.28
CA GLU A 67 15.26 -15.31 -7.19
C GLU A 67 15.82 -14.11 -6.42
N ALA A 68 15.14 -13.70 -5.34
CA ALA A 68 15.58 -12.58 -4.52
C ALA A 68 16.92 -12.82 -3.80
N GLU A 69 17.23 -14.06 -3.41
CA GLU A 69 18.52 -14.40 -2.82
C GLU A 69 19.63 -14.48 -3.86
N GLU A 70 19.38 -15.14 -4.99
CA GLU A 70 20.35 -15.34 -6.07
C GLU A 70 20.76 -14.00 -6.71
N GLU A 71 19.78 -13.14 -7.01
CA GLU A 71 20.01 -11.83 -7.64
C GLU A 71 20.23 -10.69 -6.63
N LYS A 72 20.13 -10.98 -5.32
CA LYS A 72 20.26 -10.00 -4.22
C LYS A 72 19.31 -8.82 -4.35
N TYR A 73 18.05 -9.08 -4.68
CA TYR A 73 17.07 -8.02 -4.84
C TYR A 73 16.87 -7.18 -3.57
N SER A 74 16.73 -5.88 -3.76
CA SER A 74 16.19 -5.00 -2.74
C SER A 74 14.70 -5.28 -2.53
N VAL A 75 14.19 -4.94 -1.34
CA VAL A 75 12.75 -5.07 -1.02
C VAL A 75 11.89 -4.29 -2.03
N ALA A 76 12.39 -3.15 -2.52
CA ALA A 76 11.69 -2.30 -3.47
C ALA A 76 11.61 -2.93 -4.87
N GLU A 77 12.63 -3.67 -5.31
CA GLU A 77 12.63 -4.41 -6.57
C GLU A 77 11.69 -5.60 -6.50
N LEU A 78 11.79 -6.41 -5.43
CA LEU A 78 10.88 -7.53 -5.20
C LEU A 78 9.42 -7.06 -5.16
N ARG A 79 9.15 -5.92 -4.51
CA ARG A 79 7.81 -5.34 -4.48
C ARG A 79 7.32 -4.91 -5.86
N ARG A 80 8.19 -4.34 -6.69
CA ARG A 80 7.86 -3.94 -8.06
C ARG A 80 7.54 -5.14 -8.94
N GLN A 81 8.25 -6.25 -8.80
CA GLN A 81 7.98 -7.46 -9.55
C GLN A 81 6.68 -8.14 -9.10
N VAL A 82 6.43 -8.20 -7.79
CA VAL A 82 5.26 -8.92 -7.24
C VAL A 82 3.96 -8.11 -7.35
N HIS A 83 3.98 -6.83 -6.97
CA HIS A 83 2.78 -5.99 -6.88
C HIS A 83 2.67 -4.97 -8.02
N GLY A 84 3.64 -4.95 -8.94
CA GLY A 84 3.76 -3.93 -9.97
C GLY A 84 4.24 -2.58 -9.44
N VAL A 85 4.35 -1.61 -10.35
CA VAL A 85 4.65 -0.23 -10.01
C VAL A 85 3.34 0.48 -9.70
N LYS A 86 3.12 0.87 -8.44
CA LYS A 86 2.03 1.80 -8.11
C LYS A 86 2.28 3.11 -8.86
N LYS A 87 1.34 3.51 -9.72
CA LYS A 87 1.39 4.82 -10.38
C LYS A 87 1.42 5.89 -9.29
N LYS A 88 2.42 6.78 -9.33
CA LYS A 88 2.45 7.96 -8.47
C LYS A 88 1.32 8.87 -8.95
N ILE A 89 0.22 8.90 -8.19
CA ILE A 89 -0.86 9.86 -8.43
C ILE A 89 -0.34 11.22 -7.99
N LYS A 90 -0.27 12.20 -8.91
CA LYS A 90 0.06 13.58 -8.55
C LYS A 90 -1.03 14.07 -7.61
N ARG A 91 -0.63 14.61 -6.44
CA ARG A 91 -1.56 15.31 -5.57
C ARG A 91 -1.75 16.70 -6.15
N TRP A 92 -2.94 16.96 -6.68
CA TRP A 92 -3.30 18.27 -7.22
C TRP A 92 -3.80 19.19 -6.11
N SER A 93 -3.46 20.47 -6.17
CA SER A 93 -4.14 21.48 -5.33
C SER A 93 -5.54 21.76 -5.88
N LEU A 94 -6.42 22.33 -5.05
CA LEU A 94 -7.74 22.77 -5.49
C LEU A 94 -7.65 23.81 -6.62
N THR A 95 -6.64 24.68 -6.59
CA THR A 95 -6.38 25.65 -7.66
C THR A 95 -5.98 24.98 -8.98
N GLU A 96 -5.04 24.02 -8.93
CA GLU A 96 -4.63 23.24 -10.12
C GLU A 96 -5.81 22.45 -10.71
N LEU A 97 -6.69 21.90 -9.87
CA LEU A 97 -7.89 21.19 -10.31
C LEU A 97 -8.87 22.10 -11.05
N ARG A 98 -9.08 23.33 -10.57
CA ARG A 98 -9.96 24.32 -11.23
C ARG A 98 -9.40 24.79 -12.58
N GLU A 99 -8.09 24.98 -12.66
CA GLU A 99 -7.41 25.32 -13.92
C GLU A 99 -7.53 24.19 -14.95
N LEU A 100 -7.32 22.94 -14.51
CA LEU A 100 -7.48 21.77 -15.37
C LEU A 100 -8.93 21.59 -15.85
N LEU A 101 -9.91 21.83 -14.97
CA LEU A 101 -11.33 21.79 -15.34
C LEU A 101 -11.67 22.87 -16.37
N SER A 102 -11.16 24.08 -16.17
CA SER A 102 -11.35 25.21 -17.09
C SER A 102 -10.73 24.94 -18.47
N ALA A 103 -9.57 24.27 -18.51
CA ALA A 103 -8.94 23.84 -19.76
C ALA A 103 -9.75 22.75 -20.46
N TRP A 104 -10.26 21.78 -19.70
CA TRP A 104 -11.10 20.69 -20.21
C TRP A 104 -12.40 21.20 -20.84
N GLU A 105 -13.07 22.17 -20.21
CA GLU A 105 -14.30 22.79 -20.76
C GLU A 105 -14.05 23.55 -22.08
N ARG A 106 -12.86 24.13 -22.24
CA ARG A 106 -12.48 24.86 -23.47
C ARG A 106 -12.12 23.93 -24.63
N GLU A 107 -11.50 22.78 -24.33
CA GLU A 107 -11.02 21.84 -25.35
C GLU A 107 -12.07 20.80 -25.76
N SER A 108 -13.13 20.59 -24.98
CA SER A 108 -14.13 19.56 -25.26
C SER A 108 -14.96 19.90 -26.51
N PRO A 109 -14.83 19.15 -27.62
CA PRO A 109 -15.69 19.34 -28.78
C PRO A 109 -17.08 18.80 -28.41
N ARG A 110 -17.99 19.73 -28.12
CA ARG A 110 -19.44 19.54 -27.88
C ARG A 110 -20.00 18.18 -28.33
N ASN A 111 -19.90 17.18 -27.46
CA ASN A 111 -20.80 16.04 -27.37
C ASN A 111 -21.19 15.90 -25.89
N GLN A 112 -21.84 16.96 -25.38
CA GLN A 112 -22.36 17.01 -24.01
C GLN A 112 -23.38 15.92 -23.71
N GLU A 113 -23.97 15.29 -24.73
CA GLU A 113 -25.04 14.29 -24.58
C GLU A 113 -24.59 12.93 -24.02
N MET A 114 -23.27 12.62 -24.00
CA MET A 114 -22.75 11.34 -23.46
C MET A 114 -21.96 11.48 -22.14
N ALA A 115 -21.77 12.70 -21.62
CA ALA A 115 -21.04 12.89 -20.37
C ALA A 115 -21.97 12.64 -19.17
N MET A 116 -21.77 11.53 -18.45
CA MET A 116 -22.51 11.22 -17.22
C MET A 116 -22.23 12.20 -16.07
N VAL A 117 -21.25 13.09 -16.22
CA VAL A 117 -20.85 14.10 -15.23
C VAL A 117 -20.69 15.44 -15.95
N SER A 118 -21.46 16.46 -15.51
CA SER A 118 -21.32 17.83 -16.03
C SER A 118 -20.17 18.56 -15.37
N GLY A 119 -19.58 19.54 -16.08
CA GLY A 119 -18.57 20.45 -15.51
C GLY A 119 -19.07 21.12 -14.23
N ASP A 120 -20.32 21.60 -14.25
CA ASP A 120 -21.01 22.19 -13.09
C ASP A 120 -21.04 21.27 -11.86
N SER A 121 -21.25 19.97 -12.05
CA SER A 121 -21.24 18.99 -10.94
C SER A 121 -19.86 18.86 -10.31
N ILE A 122 -18.81 18.98 -11.12
CA ILE A 122 -17.41 18.92 -10.66
C ILE A 122 -17.05 20.22 -9.94
N VAL A 123 -17.48 21.38 -10.45
CA VAL A 123 -17.29 22.68 -9.77
C VAL A 123 -17.93 22.65 -8.38
N PHE A 124 -19.19 22.22 -8.26
CA PHE A 124 -19.88 22.11 -6.98
C PHE A 124 -19.12 21.22 -5.98
N PHE A 125 -18.58 20.09 -6.46
CA PHE A 125 -17.78 19.21 -5.61
C PHE A 125 -16.46 19.86 -5.15
N LEU A 126 -15.78 20.62 -6.01
CA LEU A 126 -14.55 21.34 -5.65
C LEU A 126 -14.82 22.49 -4.66
N ASP A 127 -15.97 23.15 -4.76
CA ASP A 127 -16.39 24.17 -3.79
C ASP A 127 -16.70 23.55 -2.42
N TYR A 128 -17.45 22.44 -2.39
CA TYR A 128 -17.69 21.68 -1.17
C TYR A 128 -16.38 21.24 -0.48
N LEU A 129 -15.38 20.80 -1.24
CA LEU A 129 -14.08 20.44 -0.68
C LEU A 129 -13.33 21.65 -0.10
N ALA A 130 -13.44 22.82 -0.74
CA ALA A 130 -12.84 24.05 -0.22
C ALA A 130 -13.48 24.47 1.12
N GLU A 131 -14.80 24.41 1.22
CA GLU A 131 -15.52 24.68 2.47
C GLU A 131 -15.11 23.72 3.60
N LYS A 132 -14.85 22.45 3.28
CA LYS A 132 -14.35 21.47 4.25
C LYS A 132 -12.92 21.73 4.70
N GLU A 133 -12.03 22.14 3.81
CA GLU A 133 -10.66 22.54 4.19
C GLU A 133 -10.64 23.79 5.09
N GLU A 134 -11.59 24.71 4.92
CA GLU A 134 -11.72 25.89 5.79
C GLU A 134 -12.30 25.54 7.16
N ALA A 135 -13.24 24.60 7.24
CA ALA A 135 -13.86 24.16 8.49
C ALA A 135 -12.94 23.32 9.40
N GLU A 136 -11.88 22.73 8.85
CA GLU A 136 -10.89 21.92 9.60
C GLU A 136 -9.67 22.73 10.09
N LYS A 137 -9.57 24.02 9.75
CA LYS A 137 -8.52 24.95 10.23
C LYS A 137 -8.94 25.69 11.50
#